data_AF-A0A1F8RZV2-F1
#
_entry.id   AF-A0A1F8RZV2-F1
#
_cell.length_a   1.000
_cell.length_b   1.000
_cell.length_c   1.000
_cell.angle_alpha   90.00
_cell.angle_beta   90.00
_cell.angle_gamma   90.00
#
_symmetry.space_group_name_H-M   'P 1'
#
loop_
_entity.id
_entity.type
_entity.pdbx_description
1 polymer ?
#
loop_
_entity_poly.entity_id
_entity_poly.type
_entity_poly.pdbx_seq_one_letter_code
_entity_poly.pdbx_strand_id
1 'polypeptide(L)'
;MTLASTDELLAYLADLVEALERYAVTLLPPTDSDEITLGQDLDGSLVIDLEGRLPVSRPSRGVDLELFERWQPTGLDQWACVEYGYELRHHEIGYRRAFHRHDEDYFVRMHGVATHEHCEATMGVEVCGHYYGQPVADAFDGFHRLYDAWLTDQRPDCLALICLG
;
A
#
# COMPACT_ATOMS: atom_id res chain seq x y z
N MET A 1 -6.10 -4.24 -14.77
CA MET A 1 -7.19 -3.94 -13.83
C MET A 1 -7.62 -5.25 -13.21
N THR A 2 -7.54 -5.36 -11.89
CA THR A 2 -7.90 -6.57 -11.13
C THR A 2 -9.40 -6.54 -10.87
N LEU A 3 -10.09 -7.67 -11.09
CA LEU A 3 -11.53 -7.82 -10.93
C LEU A 3 -11.84 -8.87 -9.85
N ALA A 4 -12.90 -8.65 -9.08
CA ALA A 4 -13.36 -9.59 -8.05
C ALA A 4 -14.86 -9.46 -7.79
N SER A 5 -15.51 -10.53 -7.32
CA SER A 5 -16.83 -10.47 -6.68
C SER A 5 -16.72 -10.04 -5.21
N THR A 6 -17.86 -9.79 -4.55
CA THR A 6 -17.87 -9.45 -3.13
C THR A 6 -17.32 -10.60 -2.27
N ASP A 7 -17.70 -11.84 -2.56
CA ASP A 7 -17.21 -13.02 -1.85
C ASP A 7 -15.70 -13.23 -2.07
N GLU A 8 -15.19 -12.96 -3.28
CA GLU A 8 -13.76 -13.00 -3.58
C GLU A 8 -12.99 -11.91 -2.82
N LEU A 9 -13.54 -10.70 -2.67
CA LEU A 9 -12.92 -9.63 -1.88
C LEU A 9 -12.89 -9.92 -0.38
N LEU A 10 -13.94 -10.53 0.16
CA LEU A 10 -13.98 -10.95 1.57
C LEU A 10 -12.95 -12.06 1.84
N ALA A 11 -12.86 -13.04 0.94
CA ALA A 11 -11.84 -14.08 1.03
C ALA A 11 -10.42 -13.49 0.90
N TYR A 12 -10.22 -12.59 -0.07
CA TYR A 12 -8.96 -11.89 -0.29
C TYR A 12 -8.51 -11.10 0.96
N LEU A 13 -9.41 -10.35 1.59
CA LEU A 13 -9.12 -9.63 2.83
C LEU A 13 -8.72 -10.58 3.97
N ALA A 14 -9.46 -11.68 4.15
CA ALA A 14 -9.15 -12.67 5.17
C ALA A 14 -7.77 -13.32 4.96
N ASP A 15 -7.47 -13.72 3.71
CA ASP A 15 -6.18 -14.30 3.34
C ASP A 15 -5.03 -13.30 3.53
N LEU A 16 -5.26 -12.02 3.23
CA LEU A 16 -4.28 -10.94 3.40
C LEU A 16 -3.97 -10.72 4.88
N VAL A 17 -5.00 -10.63 5.73
CA VAL A 17 -4.85 -10.51 7.19
C VAL A 17 -4.07 -11.71 7.74
N GLU A 18 -4.45 -12.93 7.37
CA GLU A 18 -3.74 -14.13 7.83
C GLU A 18 -2.26 -14.13 7.38
N ALA A 19 -1.97 -13.70 6.15
CA ALA A 19 -0.61 -13.60 5.66
C ALA A 19 0.21 -12.58 6.47
N LEU A 20 -0.32 -11.38 6.70
CA LEU A 20 0.36 -10.35 7.49
C LEU A 20 0.68 -10.83 8.90
N GLU A 21 -0.26 -11.52 9.55
CA GLU A 21 -0.06 -12.12 10.88
C GLU A 21 1.04 -13.21 10.88
N ARG A 22 1.13 -14.02 9.82
CA ARG A 22 2.21 -15.03 9.68
C ARG A 22 3.60 -14.40 9.57
N TYR A 23 3.69 -13.17 9.06
CA TYR A 23 4.93 -12.37 9.07
C TYR A 23 5.09 -11.52 10.35
N ALA A 24 4.29 -11.80 11.38
CA ALA A 24 4.27 -11.12 12.66
C ALA A 24 4.00 -9.60 12.57
N VAL A 25 3.31 -9.17 11.51
CA VAL A 25 2.75 -7.82 11.45
C VAL A 25 1.65 -7.71 12.50
N THR A 26 1.76 -6.73 13.38
CA THR A 26 0.67 -6.38 14.31
C THR A 26 -0.27 -5.43 13.60
N LEU A 27 -1.44 -5.91 13.19
CA LEU A 27 -2.47 -5.06 12.61
C LEU A 27 -3.05 -4.14 13.68
N LEU A 28 -3.24 -2.88 13.30
CA LEU A 28 -3.86 -1.87 14.14
C LEU A 28 -5.37 -1.90 13.85
N PRO A 29 -6.22 -2.01 14.89
CA PRO A 29 -7.66 -1.97 14.69
C PRO A 29 -8.06 -0.62 14.08
N PRO A 30 -9.03 -0.60 13.14
CA PRO A 30 -9.61 0.64 12.65
C PRO A 30 -10.14 1.48 13.83
N THR A 31 -10.05 2.80 13.73
CA THR A 31 -10.64 3.70 14.72
C THR A 31 -12.11 3.34 14.91
N ASP A 32 -12.51 2.96 16.13
CA ASP A 32 -13.86 2.59 16.55
C ASP A 32 -14.35 1.15 16.23
N SER A 33 -13.47 0.23 15.82
CA SER A 33 -13.83 -1.20 15.62
C SER A 33 -12.75 -2.16 16.09
N ASP A 34 -13.17 -3.24 16.77
CA ASP A 34 -12.28 -4.37 17.12
C ASP A 34 -12.13 -5.37 15.95
N GLU A 35 -12.90 -5.18 14.87
CA GLU A 35 -12.93 -6.08 13.70
C GLU A 35 -12.43 -5.36 12.44
N ILE A 36 -11.58 -6.07 11.69
CA ILE A 36 -11.16 -5.67 10.34
C ILE A 36 -12.23 -6.13 9.35
N THR A 37 -12.85 -5.17 8.66
CA THR A 37 -13.92 -5.43 7.69
C THR A 37 -13.73 -4.56 6.45
N LEU A 38 -14.39 -4.92 5.34
CA LEU A 38 -14.42 -4.06 4.16
C LEU A 38 -15.14 -2.75 4.48
N GLY A 39 -14.45 -1.64 4.25
CA GLY A 39 -15.06 -0.31 4.28
C GLY A 39 -15.97 -0.09 3.08
N GLN A 40 -16.89 0.86 3.21
CA GLN A 40 -17.72 1.33 2.10
C GLN A 40 -17.74 2.85 2.08
N ASP A 41 -17.32 3.44 0.96
CA ASP A 41 -17.37 4.88 0.71
C ASP A 41 -18.80 5.31 0.29
N LEU A 42 -19.07 6.61 0.37
CA LEU A 42 -20.38 7.20 0.03
C LEU A 42 -20.79 7.00 -1.44
N ASP A 43 -19.82 6.81 -2.33
CA ASP A 43 -20.04 6.55 -3.75
C ASP A 43 -20.33 5.06 -4.06
N GLY A 44 -20.35 4.23 -3.03
CA GLY A 44 -20.58 2.79 -3.13
C GLY A 44 -19.31 1.97 -3.39
N SER A 45 -18.13 2.60 -3.46
CA SER A 45 -16.86 1.89 -3.54
C SER A 45 -16.59 1.08 -2.27
N LEU A 46 -15.94 -0.07 -2.42
CA LEU A 46 -15.41 -0.84 -1.31
C LEU A 46 -13.96 -0.44 -1.04
N VAL A 47 -13.57 -0.46 0.23
CA VAL A 47 -12.25 -0.05 0.68
C VAL A 47 -11.63 -1.15 1.52
N ILE A 48 -10.40 -1.50 1.19
CA ILE A 48 -9.49 -2.21 2.08
C ILE A 48 -8.51 -1.17 2.59
N ASP A 49 -8.47 -0.97 3.89
CA ASP A 49 -7.56 -0.03 4.55
C ASP A 49 -6.99 -0.72 5.78
N LEU A 50 -5.75 -1.18 5.66
CA LEU A 50 -5.04 -1.93 6.69
C LEU A 50 -3.83 -1.16 7.16
N GLU A 51 -3.81 -0.81 8.43
CA GLU A 51 -2.63 -0.32 9.12
C GLU A 51 -2.00 -1.44 9.94
N GLY A 52 -0.66 -1.51 9.92
CA GLY A 52 0.08 -2.51 10.65
C GLY A 52 1.44 -2.02 11.12
N ARG A 53 2.02 -2.76 12.06
CA ARG A 53 3.39 -2.54 12.53
C ARG A 53 4.23 -3.80 12.38
N LEU A 54 5.38 -3.66 11.73
CA LEU A 54 6.33 -4.75 11.60
C LEU A 54 7.06 -5.03 12.93
N PRO A 55 7.45 -6.29 13.19
CA PRO A 55 8.02 -6.67 14.47
C PRO A 55 9.42 -6.09 14.62
N VAL A 56 9.57 -5.17 15.58
CA VAL A 56 10.84 -4.57 15.96
C VAL A 56 11.16 -4.87 17.42
N SER A 57 12.46 -4.96 17.75
CA SER A 57 12.92 -5.24 19.11
C SER A 57 12.49 -4.19 20.16
N ARG A 58 12.04 -3.00 19.72
CA ARG A 58 11.56 -1.90 20.57
C ARG A 58 10.38 -1.16 19.92
N PRO A 59 9.19 -1.11 20.54
CA PRO A 59 7.99 -0.48 19.96
C PRO A 59 8.11 1.03 19.66
N SER A 60 8.95 1.78 20.39
CA SER A 60 9.15 3.23 20.18
C SER A 60 9.95 3.58 18.91
N ARG A 61 10.29 2.56 18.11
CA ARG A 61 11.07 2.61 16.86
C ARG A 61 10.28 1.98 15.71
N GLY A 62 8.96 2.21 15.73
CA GLY A 62 7.99 1.53 14.88
C GLY A 62 8.37 1.59 13.40
N VAL A 63 8.02 0.51 12.71
CA VAL A 63 7.98 0.47 11.26
C VAL A 63 6.51 0.30 10.91
N ASP A 64 5.92 1.38 10.40
CA ASP A 64 4.50 1.39 10.04
C ASP A 64 4.36 0.87 8.62
N LEU A 65 3.34 0.05 8.42
CA LEU A 65 2.91 -0.53 7.16
C LEU A 65 1.47 -0.08 6.91
N GLU A 66 1.17 0.37 5.71
CA GLU A 66 -0.16 0.78 5.29
C GLU A 66 -0.47 0.11 3.95
N LEU A 67 -1.61 -0.57 3.87
CA LEU A 67 -2.10 -1.20 2.64
C LEU A 67 -3.51 -0.70 2.37
N PHE A 68 -3.63 0.14 1.35
CA PHE A 68 -4.88 0.74 0.93
C PHE A 68 -5.25 0.28 -0.48
N GLU A 69 -6.51 -0.09 -0.67
CA GLU A 69 -7.12 -0.34 -1.98
C GLU A 69 -8.55 0.19 -2.03
N ARG A 70 -8.90 0.78 -3.17
CA ARG A 70 -10.28 1.17 -3.49
C ARG A 70 -10.79 0.40 -4.70
N TRP A 71 -11.97 -0.17 -4.52
CA TRP A 71 -12.65 -1.06 -5.45
C TRP A 71 -13.98 -0.45 -5.89
N GLN A 72 -14.13 -0.18 -7.19
CA GLN A 72 -15.34 0.40 -7.76
C GLN A 72 -16.25 -0.65 -8.40
N PRO A 73 -17.58 -0.49 -8.31
CA PRO A 73 -18.51 -1.40 -8.95
C PRO A 73 -18.46 -1.24 -10.47
N THR A 74 -18.33 -2.35 -11.20
CA THR A 74 -18.34 -2.39 -12.68
C THR A 74 -19.52 -3.18 -13.25
N GLY A 75 -20.28 -3.85 -12.39
CA GLY A 75 -21.45 -4.64 -12.75
C GLY A 75 -22.18 -5.14 -11.51
N LEU A 76 -23.12 -6.07 -11.70
CA LEU A 76 -23.75 -6.78 -10.59
C LEU A 76 -22.71 -7.71 -9.94
N ASP A 77 -22.40 -7.47 -8.66
CA ASP A 77 -21.41 -8.25 -7.90
C ASP A 77 -20.04 -8.37 -8.59
N GLN A 78 -19.61 -7.27 -9.23
CA GLN A 78 -18.30 -7.20 -9.87
C GLN A 78 -17.63 -5.87 -9.54
N TRP A 79 -16.43 -5.98 -9.00
CA TRP A 79 -15.61 -4.88 -8.51
C TRP A 79 -14.30 -4.82 -9.28
N ALA A 80 -13.82 -3.62 -9.53
CA ALA A 80 -12.51 -3.38 -10.10
C ALA A 80 -11.66 -2.58 -9.12
N CYS A 81 -10.45 -3.04 -8.84
CA CYS A 81 -9.46 -2.24 -8.11
C CYS A 81 -9.06 -1.08 -9.01
N VAL A 82 -9.43 0.13 -8.63
CA VAL A 82 -9.15 1.36 -9.38
C VAL A 82 -7.98 2.13 -8.78
N GLU A 83 -7.74 1.95 -7.48
CA GLU A 83 -6.71 2.67 -6.76
C GLU A 83 -6.07 1.78 -5.70
N TYR A 84 -4.77 1.96 -5.52
CA TYR A 84 -4.02 1.36 -4.43
C TYR A 84 -2.90 2.29 -3.93
N GLY A 85 -2.58 2.15 -2.66
CA GLY A 85 -1.42 2.75 -2.02
C GLY A 85 -0.84 1.76 -1.01
N TYR A 86 0.40 1.35 -1.21
CA TYR A 86 1.11 0.48 -0.27
C TYR A 86 2.32 1.21 0.24
N GLU A 87 2.42 1.43 1.55
CA GLU A 87 3.43 2.29 2.14
C GLU A 87 4.13 1.66 3.34
N LEU A 88 5.44 1.89 3.43
CA LEU A 88 6.31 1.56 4.56
C LEU A 88 6.99 2.82 5.06
N ARG A 89 6.86 3.08 6.37
CA ARG A 89 7.54 4.16 7.09
C ARG A 89 8.41 3.59 8.19
N HIS A 90 9.73 3.64 8.01
CA HIS A 90 10.68 3.17 9.01
C HIS A 90 11.17 4.35 9.85
N HIS A 91 10.61 4.55 11.04
CA HIS A 91 10.88 5.75 11.85
C HIS A 91 12.28 5.78 12.47
N GLU A 92 12.85 4.63 12.86
CA GLU A 92 14.20 4.58 13.44
C GLU A 92 15.30 4.92 12.42
N ILE A 93 15.26 4.29 11.25
CA ILE A 93 16.23 4.58 10.18
C ILE A 93 15.85 5.88 9.45
N GLY A 94 14.59 6.29 9.54
CA GLY A 94 14.06 7.53 9.03
C GLY A 94 13.91 7.52 7.52
N TYR A 95 13.27 6.51 6.94
CA TYR A 95 12.98 6.46 5.51
C TYR A 95 11.53 6.08 5.22
N ARG A 96 11.06 6.41 4.01
CA ARG A 96 9.74 6.05 3.48
C ARG A 96 9.87 5.44 2.09
N ARG A 97 9.07 4.40 1.82
CA ARG A 97 8.90 3.81 0.49
C ARG A 97 7.40 3.53 0.28
N ALA A 98 6.86 3.93 -0.88
CA ALA A 98 5.47 3.66 -1.20
C ALA A 98 5.27 3.34 -2.69
N PHE A 99 4.28 2.52 -3.02
CA PHE A 99 3.87 2.14 -4.36
C PHE A 99 2.41 2.52 -4.59
N HIS A 100 2.15 3.36 -5.59
CA HIS A 100 0.86 3.99 -5.76
C HIS A 100 0.29 3.79 -7.17
N ARG A 101 -1.02 3.64 -7.23
CA ARG A 101 -1.86 3.88 -8.40
C ARG A 101 -3.08 4.66 -7.94
N HIS A 102 -3.12 5.95 -8.21
CA HIS A 102 -4.29 6.81 -8.02
C HIS A 102 -4.32 7.85 -9.13
N ASP A 103 -5.48 8.46 -9.36
CA ASP A 103 -5.68 9.45 -10.41
C ASP A 103 -5.08 9.02 -11.77
N GLU A 104 -5.28 7.76 -12.15
CA GLU A 104 -4.61 7.13 -13.31
C GLU A 104 -4.67 8.01 -14.57
N ASP A 105 -5.85 8.56 -14.82
CA ASP A 105 -6.13 9.50 -15.91
C ASP A 105 -5.20 10.72 -15.91
N TYR A 106 -4.96 11.31 -14.75
CA TYR A 106 -4.03 12.43 -14.58
C TYR A 106 -2.58 11.97 -14.77
N PHE A 107 -2.17 10.88 -14.12
CA PHE A 107 -0.80 10.39 -14.19
C PHE A 107 -0.40 9.94 -15.60
N VAL A 108 -1.30 9.29 -16.33
CA VAL A 108 -1.08 8.90 -17.73
C VAL A 108 -0.93 10.14 -18.61
N ARG A 109 -1.76 11.17 -18.42
CA ARG A 109 -1.67 12.42 -19.20
C ARG A 109 -0.39 13.21 -18.91
N MET A 110 0.02 13.28 -17.65
CA MET A 110 1.13 14.13 -17.21
C MET A 110 2.51 13.44 -17.31
N HIS A 111 2.57 12.15 -16.99
CA HIS A 111 3.82 11.39 -16.84
C HIS A 111 3.91 10.17 -17.76
N GLY A 112 2.85 9.83 -18.50
CA GLY A 112 2.83 8.69 -19.43
C GLY A 112 2.77 7.32 -18.74
N VAL A 113 2.50 7.28 -17.44
CA VAL A 113 2.43 6.06 -16.63
C VAL A 113 1.22 6.11 -15.71
N ALA A 114 0.63 4.97 -15.37
CA ALA A 114 -0.50 4.87 -14.44
C ALA A 114 -0.07 4.74 -12.98
N THR A 115 1.16 4.33 -12.75
CA THR A 115 1.70 3.94 -11.44
C THR A 115 2.98 4.70 -11.15
N HIS A 116 3.22 4.97 -9.88
CA HIS A 116 4.42 5.66 -9.42
C HIS A 116 4.83 5.17 -8.04
N GLU A 117 6.01 5.57 -7.62
CA GLU A 117 6.55 5.29 -6.30
C GLU A 117 6.94 6.57 -5.59
N HIS A 118 6.80 6.58 -4.27
CA HIS A 118 7.46 7.55 -3.42
C HIS A 118 8.66 6.92 -2.74
N CYS A 119 9.76 7.66 -2.68
CA CYS A 119 10.99 7.22 -2.04
C CYS A 119 11.63 8.41 -1.33
N GLU A 120 11.79 8.27 -0.01
CA GLU A 120 12.47 9.25 0.83
C GLU A 120 13.56 8.53 1.62
N ALA A 121 14.82 8.70 1.21
CA ALA A 121 15.97 8.20 1.96
C ALA A 121 16.13 8.91 3.32
N THR A 122 15.48 10.06 3.49
CA THR A 122 15.26 10.73 4.77
C THR A 122 13.80 11.14 4.82
N MET A 123 13.03 10.56 5.74
CA MET A 123 11.60 10.80 5.86
C MET A 123 11.30 12.29 6.05
N GLY A 124 10.34 12.81 5.29
CA GLY A 124 9.99 14.22 5.21
C GLY A 124 10.90 15.04 4.28
N VAL A 125 11.85 14.40 3.57
CA VAL A 125 12.74 15.05 2.61
C VAL A 125 12.61 14.35 1.26
N GLU A 126 11.74 14.91 0.40
CA GLU A 126 11.60 14.46 -0.97
C GLU A 126 12.69 15.05 -1.88
N VAL A 127 13.33 14.19 -2.68
CA VAL A 127 14.26 14.60 -3.75
C VAL A 127 13.52 14.74 -5.09
N CYS A 128 12.47 13.94 -5.28
CA CYS A 128 11.57 13.96 -6.42
C CYS A 128 10.18 13.60 -5.90
N GLY A 129 9.14 14.29 -6.38
CA GLY A 129 7.76 14.06 -5.92
C GLY A 129 7.25 12.67 -6.31
N HIS A 130 7.55 12.23 -7.54
CA HIS A 130 7.13 10.92 -8.06
C HIS A 130 8.25 10.23 -8.81
N TYR A 131 8.50 8.97 -8.46
CA TYR A 131 9.39 8.10 -9.23
C TYR A 131 8.57 7.16 -10.11
N TYR A 132 9.17 6.71 -11.20
CA TYR A 132 8.63 5.65 -12.02
C TYR A 132 8.44 4.40 -11.16
N GLY A 133 7.22 3.87 -11.18
CA GLY A 133 6.86 2.67 -10.45
C GLY A 133 6.41 1.55 -11.37
N GLN A 134 6.92 0.34 -11.14
CA GLN A 134 6.34 -0.84 -11.78
C GLN A 134 4.96 -1.11 -11.19
N PRO A 135 3.97 -1.51 -12.02
CA PRO A 135 2.67 -1.92 -11.50
C PRO A 135 2.81 -2.99 -10.40
N VAL A 136 2.00 -2.82 -9.36
CA VAL A 136 1.86 -3.80 -8.28
C VAL A 136 0.58 -4.58 -8.55
N ALA A 137 0.65 -5.91 -8.46
CA ALA A 137 -0.47 -6.77 -8.83
C ALA A 137 -1.65 -6.63 -7.86
N ASP A 138 -1.35 -6.63 -6.57
CA ASP A 138 -2.28 -6.60 -5.43
C ASP A 138 -1.51 -6.28 -4.13
N ALA A 139 -2.22 -6.19 -3.00
CA ALA A 139 -1.59 -5.93 -1.70
C ALA A 139 -0.60 -7.00 -1.23
N PHE A 140 -0.65 -8.26 -1.72
CA PHE A 140 0.37 -9.26 -1.37
C PHE A 140 1.71 -8.95 -2.04
N ASP A 141 1.67 -8.60 -3.33
CA ASP A 141 2.84 -8.14 -4.07
C ASP A 141 3.39 -6.84 -3.44
N GLY A 142 2.51 -5.89 -3.13
CA GLY A 142 2.88 -4.64 -2.46
C GLY A 142 3.56 -4.89 -1.11
N PHE A 143 2.94 -5.71 -0.26
CA PHE A 143 3.48 -6.11 1.02
C PHE A 143 4.84 -6.78 0.88
N HIS A 144 5.01 -7.78 0.01
CA HIS A 144 6.28 -8.48 -0.12
C HIS A 144 7.42 -7.55 -0.57
N ARG A 145 7.16 -6.63 -1.52
CA ARG A 145 8.16 -5.64 -1.93
C ARG A 145 8.58 -4.72 -0.80
N LEU A 146 7.62 -4.26 0.02
CA LEU A 146 7.90 -3.43 1.20
C LEU A 146 8.61 -4.23 2.30
N TYR A 147 8.22 -5.47 2.53
CA TYR A 147 8.83 -6.36 3.51
C TYR A 147 10.29 -6.67 3.15
N ASP A 148 10.58 -6.95 1.88
CA ASP A 148 11.94 -7.16 1.39
C ASP A 148 12.80 -5.89 1.56
N ALA A 149 12.24 -4.71 1.26
CA ALA A 149 12.91 -3.44 1.53
C ALA A 149 13.22 -3.25 3.02
N TRP A 150 12.26 -3.58 3.89
CA TRP A 150 12.44 -3.53 5.34
C TRP A 150 13.54 -4.46 5.82
N LEU A 151 13.57 -5.71 5.36
CA LEU A 151 14.57 -6.71 5.76
C LEU A 151 16.02 -6.32 5.44
N THR A 152 16.24 -5.40 4.49
CA THR A 152 17.59 -4.91 4.19
C THR A 152 18.19 -4.09 5.34
N ASP A 153 17.34 -3.54 6.23
CA ASP A 153 17.74 -2.63 7.32
C ASP A 153 18.57 -1.43 6.81
N GLN A 154 18.31 -1.01 5.56
CA GLN A 154 19.02 0.06 4.89
C GLN A 154 18.04 1.10 4.33
N ARG A 155 18.51 2.35 4.25
CA ARG A 155 17.77 3.41 3.54
C ARG A 155 17.73 3.08 2.05
N PRO A 156 16.60 3.28 1.37
CA PRO A 156 16.52 3.07 -0.06
C PRO A 156 17.40 4.08 -0.81
N ASP A 157 18.09 3.61 -1.85
CA ASP A 157 18.78 4.50 -2.79
C ASP A 157 17.77 5.09 -3.78
N CYS A 158 17.14 6.21 -3.37
CA CYS A 158 16.16 6.88 -4.22
C CYS A 158 16.77 7.48 -5.48
N LEU A 159 18.09 7.74 -5.51
CA LEU A 159 18.76 8.28 -6.69
C LEU A 159 18.93 7.24 -7.81
N ALA A 160 18.82 5.95 -7.47
CA ALA A 160 18.79 4.87 -8.45
C ALA A 160 17.44 4.76 -9.19
N LEU A 161 16.41 5.47 -8.72
CA LEU A 161 15.09 5.48 -9.34
C LEU A 161 14.97 6.54 -10.43
N ILE A 162 14.06 6.32 -11.38
CA ILE A 162 13.78 7.27 -12.46
C ILE A 162 12.76 8.30 -11.93
N CYS A 163 13.18 9.56 -11.78
CA CYS A 163 12.29 10.65 -11.40
C CYS A 163 11.35 11.04 -12.57
N LEU A 164 10.06 11.24 -12.27
CA LEU A 164 9.04 11.61 -13.27
C LEU A 164 8.74 13.11 -13.35
N GLY A 165 9.29 13.91 -12.41
CA GLY A 165 9.05 15.35 -12.30
C GLY A 165 7.89 15.67 -11.36
#